data_AF-A0A8J1ZGA7-F1
#
_entry.id   AF-A0A8J1ZGA7-F1
#
_cell.length_a   1.000
_cell.length_b   1.000
_cell.length_c   1.000
_cell.angle_alpha   90.00
_cell.angle_beta   90.00
_cell.angle_gamma   90.00
#
_symmetry.space_group_name_H-M   'P 1'
#
loop_
_entity.id
_entity.type
_entity.pdbx_description
1 polymer ?
#
loop_
_entity_poly.entity_id
_entity_poly.type
_entity_poly.pdbx_seq_one_letter_code
_entity_poly.pdbx_strand_id
1 'polypeptide(L)'
;MVVHRAAGAGLEIGQKFAVSFSWFTSFVLFVTVFAVLSFTYHSRVDTHLVSTVGLFFAAIYGFPNAESRFRESVWRWVPLFSCGGSVLLATWLGETNYAWYQRNFYDIEYGHVYTGVRATNPGTLYTDAAVIRFSSDARLDNTRVTALTDEDGTSYCVAPVVDQNPVKKGLPYSFWAVGTGCCAPEKQDFWCGSDSLRKKLTATEVETAKTGLVVGSTGVAVRKKISTTSMSQSKKDELAMFERAIKMANSRHALPRPTAQDSLVLLNWTTSATKDKSDYRQAGLLFFWVSLLLVLALYVSFLLFAQPGETDPAHPDWVAATAAGMGDRGLVLQQNPMMQRGR
;
A
#
# COMPACT_ATOMS: atom_id res chain seq x y z
N MET A 1 -52.16 5.80 -27.72
CA MET A 1 -50.76 6.29 -27.77
C MET A 1 -50.29 7.01 -26.49
N VAL A 2 -51.13 7.73 -25.75
CA VAL A 2 -50.69 8.49 -24.54
C VAL A 2 -50.27 7.59 -23.36
N VAL A 3 -50.88 6.40 -23.20
CA VAL A 3 -50.60 5.49 -22.07
C VAL A 3 -49.21 4.84 -22.14
N HIS A 4 -48.63 4.65 -23.34
CA HIS A 4 -47.28 4.08 -23.48
C HIS A 4 -46.15 5.08 -23.14
N ARG A 5 -46.38 6.39 -23.22
CA ARG A 5 -45.36 7.40 -22.86
C ARG A 5 -45.19 7.56 -21.35
N ALA A 6 -46.25 7.43 -20.57
CA ALA A 6 -46.17 7.55 -19.10
C ALA A 6 -45.37 6.40 -18.46
N ALA A 7 -45.42 5.19 -19.04
CA ALA A 7 -44.66 4.04 -18.56
C ALA A 7 -43.14 4.16 -18.81
N GLY A 8 -42.73 4.87 -19.86
CA GLY A 8 -41.31 5.08 -20.17
C GLY A 8 -40.61 6.04 -19.19
N ALA A 9 -41.28 7.14 -18.81
CA ALA A 9 -40.71 8.15 -17.92
C ALA A 9 -40.45 7.63 -16.49
N GLY A 10 -41.31 6.73 -15.99
CA GLY A 10 -41.11 6.11 -14.67
C GLY A 10 -39.90 5.16 -14.61
N LEU A 11 -39.61 4.47 -15.71
CA LEU A 11 -38.48 3.53 -15.81
C LEU A 11 -37.12 4.25 -15.77
N GLU A 12 -37.04 5.44 -16.40
CA GLU A 12 -35.82 6.25 -16.43
C GLU A 12 -35.47 6.86 -15.07
N ILE A 13 -36.46 7.31 -14.30
CA ILE A 13 -36.25 7.87 -12.96
C ILE A 13 -35.72 6.78 -12.02
N GLY A 14 -36.29 5.58 -12.07
CA GLY A 14 -35.83 4.43 -11.28
C GLY A 14 -34.39 4.03 -11.60
N GLN A 15 -34.01 4.04 -12.89
CA GLN A 15 -32.65 3.70 -13.31
C GLN A 15 -31.61 4.73 -12.82
N LYS A 16 -31.92 6.03 -12.88
CA LYS A 16 -31.05 7.10 -12.37
C LYS A 16 -30.83 6.96 -10.86
N PHE A 17 -31.92 6.70 -10.11
CA PHE A 17 -31.82 6.50 -8.67
C PHE A 17 -30.97 5.27 -8.32
N ALA A 18 -31.16 4.15 -9.02
CA ALA A 18 -30.39 2.92 -8.79
C ALA A 18 -28.89 3.10 -9.06
N VAL A 19 -28.53 3.81 -10.14
CA VAL A 19 -27.14 4.12 -10.46
C VAL A 19 -26.54 5.01 -9.36
N SER A 20 -27.19 6.12 -9.02
CA SER A 20 -26.70 7.03 -7.96
C SER A 20 -26.55 6.34 -6.60
N PHE A 21 -27.49 5.48 -6.23
CA PHE A 21 -27.44 4.71 -4.98
C PHE A 21 -26.32 3.67 -4.97
N SER A 22 -26.08 3.00 -6.11
CA SER A 22 -24.97 2.07 -6.30
C SER A 22 -23.62 2.76 -6.11
N TRP A 23 -23.44 3.93 -6.74
CA TRP A 23 -22.26 4.77 -6.58
C TRP A 23 -22.04 5.16 -5.12
N PHE A 24 -23.07 5.65 -4.43
CA PHE A 24 -22.97 6.01 -3.01
C PHE A 24 -22.54 4.82 -2.15
N THR A 25 -23.12 3.65 -2.41
CA THR A 25 -22.77 2.39 -1.73
C THR A 25 -21.31 2.02 -1.95
N SER A 26 -20.82 2.12 -3.19
CA SER A 26 -19.40 1.87 -3.53
C SER A 26 -18.45 2.83 -2.83
N PHE A 27 -18.83 4.10 -2.65
CA PHE A 27 -18.04 5.07 -1.88
C PHE A 27 -18.00 4.71 -0.40
N VAL A 28 -19.14 4.37 0.22
CA VAL A 28 -19.18 3.94 1.63
C VAL A 28 -18.35 2.66 1.85
N LEU A 29 -18.45 1.68 0.95
CA LEU A 29 -17.63 0.48 0.97
C LEU A 29 -16.13 0.80 0.85
N PHE A 30 -15.77 1.72 -0.05
CA PHE A 30 -14.39 2.18 -0.18
C PHE A 30 -13.87 2.78 1.13
N VAL A 31 -14.60 3.73 1.72
CA VAL A 31 -14.17 4.42 2.96
C VAL A 31 -14.02 3.45 4.12
N THR A 32 -14.99 2.56 4.30
CA THR A 32 -15.00 1.58 5.40
C THR A 32 -13.84 0.59 5.26
N VAL A 33 -13.67 -0.05 4.11
CA VAL A 33 -12.57 -0.98 3.86
C VAL A 33 -11.22 -0.28 3.98
N PHE A 34 -11.08 0.92 3.39
CA PHE A 34 -9.82 1.66 3.43
C PHE A 34 -9.44 2.09 4.85
N ALA A 35 -10.41 2.55 5.66
CA ALA A 35 -10.18 2.94 7.05
C ALA A 35 -9.82 1.75 7.93
N VAL A 36 -10.53 0.62 7.79
CA VAL A 36 -10.26 -0.62 8.52
C VAL A 36 -8.84 -1.11 8.20
N LEU A 37 -8.49 -1.23 6.92
CA LEU A 37 -7.17 -1.70 6.50
C LEU A 37 -6.04 -0.73 6.84
N SER A 38 -6.31 0.57 6.94
CA SER A 38 -5.31 1.56 7.35
C SER A 38 -5.06 1.55 8.87
N PHE A 39 -6.11 1.53 9.69
CA PHE A 39 -6.01 1.87 11.13
C PHE A 39 -6.33 0.73 12.10
N THR A 40 -6.91 -0.37 11.63
CA THR A 40 -7.23 -1.52 12.50
C THR A 40 -6.39 -2.75 12.18
N TYR A 41 -5.47 -2.62 11.22
CA TYR A 41 -4.60 -3.69 10.81
C TYR A 41 -3.65 -4.06 11.96
N HIS A 42 -3.84 -5.28 12.48
CA HIS A 42 -2.91 -5.90 13.42
C HIS A 42 -2.35 -7.22 12.86
N SER A 43 -3.11 -7.92 12.01
CA SER A 43 -2.67 -9.18 11.39
C SER A 43 -2.99 -9.25 9.89
N ARG A 44 -2.20 -10.03 9.13
CA ARG A 44 -2.44 -10.30 7.70
C ARG A 44 -3.74 -11.06 7.44
N VAL A 45 -4.23 -11.84 8.41
CA VAL A 45 -5.45 -12.65 8.26
C VAL A 45 -6.67 -11.75 8.20
N ASP A 46 -6.67 -10.67 8.98
CA ASP A 46 -7.77 -9.70 9.02
C ASP A 46 -7.94 -8.98 7.68
N THR A 47 -6.84 -8.72 6.96
CA THR A 47 -6.87 -8.09 5.64
C THR A 47 -7.62 -8.92 4.62
N HIS A 48 -7.22 -10.18 4.46
CA HIS A 48 -7.87 -11.08 3.50
C HIS A 48 -9.33 -11.32 3.88
N LEU A 49 -9.64 -11.43 5.17
CA LEU A 49 -11.01 -11.58 5.64
C LEU A 49 -11.87 -10.36 5.27
N VAL A 50 -11.42 -9.14 5.57
CA VAL A 50 -12.17 -7.90 5.28
C VAL A 50 -12.36 -7.72 3.78
N SER A 51 -11.32 -7.94 2.97
CA SER A 51 -11.43 -7.83 1.51
C SER A 51 -12.33 -8.92 0.92
N THR A 52 -12.26 -10.17 1.40
CA THR A 52 -13.14 -11.26 0.95
C THR A 52 -14.60 -10.98 1.33
N VAL A 53 -14.86 -10.51 2.55
CA VAL A 53 -16.21 -10.12 2.98
C VAL A 53 -16.73 -8.95 2.14
N GLY A 54 -15.91 -7.93 1.89
CA GLY A 54 -16.27 -6.80 1.03
C GLY A 54 -16.59 -7.22 -0.42
N LEU A 55 -15.79 -8.11 -1.00
CA LEU A 55 -16.04 -8.67 -2.35
C LEU A 55 -17.30 -9.55 -2.38
N PHE A 56 -17.57 -10.29 -1.31
CA PHE A 56 -18.79 -11.09 -1.19
C PHE A 56 -20.04 -10.20 -1.13
N PHE A 57 -20.00 -9.10 -0.37
CA PHE A 57 -21.07 -8.10 -0.37
C PHE A 57 -21.24 -7.45 -1.75
N ALA A 58 -20.14 -7.10 -2.43
CA ALA A 58 -20.19 -6.56 -3.79
C ALA A 58 -20.80 -7.56 -4.79
N ALA A 59 -20.50 -8.86 -4.64
CA ALA A 59 -21.08 -9.91 -5.46
C ALA A 59 -22.58 -10.06 -5.19
N ILE A 60 -23.02 -10.17 -3.94
CA ILE A 60 -24.45 -10.28 -3.61
C ILE A 60 -25.25 -9.09 -4.13
N TYR A 61 -24.71 -7.88 -3.95
CA TYR A 61 -25.40 -6.65 -4.36
C TYR A 61 -25.37 -6.42 -5.87
N GLY A 62 -24.28 -6.81 -6.53
CA GLY A 62 -24.04 -6.50 -7.94
C GLY A 62 -24.40 -7.60 -8.93
N PHE A 63 -24.62 -8.84 -8.50
CA PHE A 63 -24.91 -9.93 -9.42
C PHE A 63 -26.35 -9.83 -9.93
N PRO A 64 -26.57 -9.72 -11.25
CA PRO A 64 -27.92 -9.64 -11.80
C PRO A 64 -28.67 -10.95 -11.57
N ASN A 65 -29.95 -10.86 -11.17
CA ASN A 65 -30.81 -12.03 -10.98
C ASN A 65 -30.91 -12.87 -12.27
N ALA A 66 -30.76 -14.19 -12.14
CA ALA A 66 -30.68 -15.15 -13.25
C ALA A 66 -31.91 -15.22 -14.15
N GLU A 67 -33.07 -14.73 -13.69
CA GLU A 67 -34.29 -14.64 -14.50
C GLU A 67 -34.22 -13.57 -15.59
N SER A 68 -33.26 -12.64 -15.50
CA SER A 68 -33.12 -11.55 -16.46
C SER A 68 -32.28 -11.99 -17.66
N ARG A 69 -32.88 -12.04 -18.85
CA ARG A 69 -32.18 -12.47 -20.08
C ARG A 69 -30.94 -11.58 -20.31
N PHE A 70 -29.78 -12.20 -20.51
CA PHE A 70 -28.44 -11.60 -20.72
C PHE A 70 -28.35 -10.50 -21.79
N ARG A 71 -29.40 -10.28 -22.57
CA ARG A 71 -29.42 -9.37 -23.72
C ARG A 71 -29.80 -7.93 -23.36
N GLU A 72 -30.12 -7.66 -22.11
CA GLU A 72 -30.61 -6.34 -21.66
C GLU A 72 -29.56 -5.60 -20.82
N SER A 73 -28.89 -4.64 -21.47
CA SER A 73 -28.29 -3.44 -20.88
C SER A 73 -27.07 -3.59 -19.95
N VAL A 74 -25.91 -3.09 -20.42
CA VAL A 74 -24.62 -3.02 -19.68
C VAL A 74 -24.76 -2.35 -18.30
N TRP A 75 -25.74 -1.46 -18.14
CA TRP A 75 -26.02 -0.73 -16.90
C TRP A 75 -26.32 -1.64 -15.70
N ARG A 76 -26.78 -2.88 -15.90
CA ARG A 76 -27.02 -3.84 -14.82
C ARG A 76 -25.75 -4.30 -14.11
N TRP A 77 -24.60 -4.24 -14.78
CA TRP A 77 -23.31 -4.65 -14.20
C TRP A 77 -22.58 -3.52 -13.47
N VAL A 78 -23.06 -2.27 -13.58
CA VAL A 78 -22.45 -1.11 -12.94
C VAL A 78 -22.27 -1.29 -11.44
N PRO A 79 -23.24 -1.84 -10.66
CA PRO A 79 -23.03 -2.06 -9.23
C PRO A 79 -21.94 -3.08 -8.91
N LEU A 80 -21.84 -4.17 -9.66
CA LEU A 80 -20.79 -5.16 -9.44
C LEU A 80 -19.40 -4.56 -9.66
N PHE A 81 -19.22 -3.87 -10.79
CA PHE A 81 -17.92 -3.29 -11.13
C PHE A 81 -17.56 -2.10 -10.25
N SER A 82 -18.53 -1.25 -9.87
CA SER A 82 -18.26 -0.12 -8.99
C SER A 82 -17.95 -0.57 -7.57
N CYS A 83 -18.75 -1.47 -6.98
CA CYS A 83 -18.50 -2.00 -5.63
C CYS A 83 -17.22 -2.84 -5.59
N GLY A 84 -17.05 -3.75 -6.56
CA GLY A 84 -15.86 -4.62 -6.65
C GLY A 84 -14.58 -3.82 -6.87
N GLY A 85 -14.60 -2.86 -7.80
CA GLY A 85 -13.48 -1.95 -8.05
C GLY A 85 -13.13 -1.11 -6.82
N SER A 86 -14.12 -0.58 -6.11
CA SER A 86 -13.93 0.15 -4.86
C SER A 86 -13.25 -0.69 -3.78
N VAL A 87 -13.66 -1.95 -3.59
CA VAL A 87 -13.04 -2.84 -2.58
C VAL A 87 -11.60 -3.16 -2.95
N LEU A 88 -11.30 -3.45 -4.22
CA LEU A 88 -9.94 -3.72 -4.68
C LEU A 88 -9.03 -2.51 -4.52
N LEU A 89 -9.50 -1.32 -4.90
CA LEU A 89 -8.75 -0.07 -4.75
C LEU A 89 -8.53 0.28 -3.27
N ALA A 90 -9.57 0.16 -2.43
CA ALA A 90 -9.46 0.36 -0.99
C ALA A 90 -8.47 -0.62 -0.34
N THR A 91 -8.45 -1.88 -0.81
CA THR A 91 -7.49 -2.88 -0.35
C THR A 91 -6.06 -2.47 -0.70
N TRP A 92 -5.81 -2.13 -1.96
CA TRP A 92 -4.48 -1.72 -2.41
C TRP A 92 -3.97 -0.46 -1.69
N LEU A 93 -4.81 0.59 -1.60
CA LEU A 93 -4.45 1.83 -0.90
C LEU A 93 -4.28 1.62 0.61
N GLY A 94 -5.16 0.82 1.22
CA GLY A 94 -5.11 0.49 2.64
C GLY A 94 -3.84 -0.26 3.02
N GLU A 95 -3.50 -1.31 2.27
CA GLU A 95 -2.26 -2.06 2.47
C GLU A 95 -1.03 -1.17 2.28
N THR A 96 -1.04 -0.30 1.27
CA THR A 96 0.07 0.63 1.01
C THR A 96 0.25 1.62 2.16
N ASN A 97 -0.85 2.26 2.60
CA ASN A 97 -0.85 3.19 3.72
C ASN A 97 -0.36 2.52 5.01
N TYR A 98 -0.84 1.30 5.26
CA TYR A 98 -0.41 0.55 6.43
C TYR A 98 1.07 0.19 6.36
N ALA A 99 1.52 -0.39 5.25
CA ALA A 99 2.89 -0.88 5.12
C ALA A 99 3.93 0.23 5.20
N TRP A 100 3.62 1.43 4.68
CA TRP A 100 4.56 2.54 4.60
C TRP A 100 4.52 3.43 5.85
N TYR A 101 3.34 3.70 6.40
CA TYR A 101 3.17 4.67 7.47
C TYR A 101 2.70 4.05 8.79
N GLN A 102 1.53 3.41 8.79
CA GLN A 102 0.88 3.00 10.06
C GLN A 102 1.63 1.88 10.77
N ARG A 103 2.27 0.97 10.03
CA ARG A 103 3.09 -0.09 10.62
C ARG A 103 4.22 0.48 11.49
N ASN A 104 4.98 1.44 10.96
CA ASN A 104 6.07 2.06 11.71
C ASN A 104 5.54 2.84 12.93
N PHE A 105 4.38 3.49 12.79
CA PHE A 105 3.71 4.14 13.91
C PHE A 105 3.36 3.13 15.03
N TYR A 106 2.73 2.00 14.70
CA TYR A 106 2.34 0.99 15.69
C TYR A 106 3.54 0.27 16.31
N ASP A 107 4.58 0.00 15.52
CA ASP A 107 5.82 -0.60 16.02
C ASP A 107 6.44 0.31 17.11
N ILE A 108 6.42 1.64 16.93
CA ILE A 108 6.93 2.59 17.92
C ILE A 108 5.97 2.79 19.11
N GLU A 109 4.65 2.81 18.87
CA GLU A 109 3.65 3.07 19.91
C GLU A 109 3.48 1.88 20.87
N TYR A 110 3.44 0.65 20.35
CA TYR A 110 3.16 -0.54 21.13
C TYR A 110 4.40 -1.39 21.43
N GLY A 111 5.54 -1.10 20.79
CA GLY A 111 6.77 -1.85 21.01
C GLY A 111 7.50 -1.47 22.31
N HIS A 112 8.41 -2.35 22.74
CA HIS A 112 9.15 -2.14 23.99
C HIS A 112 10.15 -1.01 23.86
N VAL A 113 10.16 -0.12 24.87
CA VAL A 113 11.10 1.00 24.97
C VAL A 113 12.10 0.72 26.08
N TYR A 114 13.37 0.60 25.72
CA TYR A 114 14.47 0.41 26.66
C TYR A 114 15.28 1.69 26.82
N THR A 115 15.69 2.00 28.05
CA THR A 115 16.42 3.25 28.36
C THR A 115 17.69 2.98 29.14
N GLY A 116 18.72 3.83 28.95
CA GLY A 116 20.01 3.67 29.62
C GLY A 116 20.79 2.46 29.12
N VAL A 117 20.53 2.02 27.89
CA VAL A 117 21.21 0.87 27.29
C VAL A 117 22.66 1.25 26.97
N ARG A 118 23.61 0.44 27.41
CA ARG A 118 25.03 0.61 27.08
C ARG A 118 25.32 -0.07 25.75
N ALA A 119 26.20 0.49 24.94
CA ALA A 119 26.57 -0.11 23.66
C ALA A 119 27.30 -1.46 23.83
N THR A 120 27.87 -1.69 25.02
CA THR A 120 28.53 -2.93 25.42
C THR A 120 27.58 -4.06 25.87
N ASN A 121 26.28 -3.78 26.03
CA ASN A 121 25.32 -4.81 26.38
C ASN A 121 25.10 -5.79 25.22
N PRO A 122 24.83 -7.08 25.49
CA PRO A 122 24.52 -8.03 24.44
C PRO A 122 23.17 -7.69 23.79
N GLY A 123 23.12 -7.73 22.46
CA GLY A 123 21.91 -7.41 21.70
C GLY A 123 20.74 -8.37 21.95
N THR A 124 21.01 -9.58 22.48
CA THR A 124 20.01 -10.62 22.75
C THR A 124 18.94 -10.18 23.74
N LEU A 125 19.29 -9.26 24.63
CA LEU A 125 18.39 -8.67 25.62
C LEU A 125 17.40 -7.67 25.02
N TYR A 126 17.59 -7.24 23.78
CA TYR A 126 16.82 -6.17 23.14
C TYR A 126 16.23 -6.60 21.80
N THR A 127 15.99 -7.90 21.62
CA THR A 127 15.43 -8.45 20.37
C THR A 127 13.96 -8.09 20.15
N ASP A 128 13.25 -7.71 21.21
CA ASP A 128 11.85 -7.24 21.22
C ASP A 128 11.73 -5.71 21.33
N ALA A 129 12.85 -5.00 21.39
CA ALA A 129 12.88 -3.56 21.51
C ALA A 129 12.37 -2.92 20.21
N ALA A 130 11.47 -1.95 20.31
CA ALA A 130 11.16 -1.06 19.19
C ALA A 130 11.99 0.22 19.26
N VAL A 131 12.23 0.72 20.48
CA VAL A 131 13.01 1.93 20.72
C VAL A 131 14.07 1.64 21.77
N ILE A 132 15.32 1.96 21.44
CA ILE A 132 16.45 1.88 22.37
C ILE A 132 16.97 3.30 22.60
N ARG A 133 16.90 3.77 23.84
CA ARG A 133 17.57 4.98 24.31
C ARG A 133 18.85 4.60 25.01
N PHE A 134 19.96 4.93 24.38
CA PHE A 134 21.28 4.62 24.91
C PHE A 134 21.66 5.53 26.09
N SER A 135 22.62 5.07 26.89
CA SER A 135 23.29 5.89 27.91
C SER A 135 24.03 7.07 27.28
N SER A 136 24.33 8.10 28.08
CA SER A 136 25.15 9.26 27.69
C SER A 136 26.49 8.88 27.06
N ASP A 137 27.03 7.74 27.47
CA ASP A 137 28.34 7.25 27.05
C ASP A 137 28.31 6.58 25.67
N ALA A 138 27.13 6.30 25.10
CA ALA A 138 27.06 5.67 23.78
C ALA A 138 27.20 6.72 22.67
N ARG A 139 27.92 6.38 21.61
CA ARG A 139 28.06 7.19 20.40
C ARG A 139 28.24 6.30 19.18
N LEU A 140 28.02 6.86 18.00
CA LEU A 140 28.40 6.20 16.76
C LEU A 140 29.92 6.31 16.57
N ASP A 141 30.53 5.21 16.13
CA ASP A 141 31.93 5.21 15.72
C ASP A 141 32.06 5.50 14.23
N ASN A 142 32.13 6.80 13.93
CA ASN A 142 32.27 7.32 12.58
C ASN A 142 33.56 6.86 11.88
N THR A 143 34.58 6.44 12.64
CA THR A 143 35.85 5.94 12.07
C THR A 143 35.73 4.57 11.41
N ARG A 144 34.63 3.85 11.67
CA ARG A 144 34.37 2.48 11.21
C ARG A 144 33.13 2.37 10.34
N VAL A 145 32.77 3.47 9.71
CA VAL A 145 31.66 3.53 8.76
C VAL A 145 32.03 2.75 7.51
N THR A 146 31.13 1.87 7.07
CA THR A 146 31.29 1.10 5.84
C THR A 146 30.05 1.25 4.98
N ALA A 147 30.25 1.35 3.68
CA ALA A 147 29.21 1.37 2.67
C ALA A 147 29.34 0.15 1.75
N LEU A 148 28.22 -0.48 1.43
CA LEU A 148 28.11 -1.53 0.42
C LEU A 148 27.14 -1.06 -0.66
N THR A 149 27.58 -0.97 -1.90
CA THR A 149 26.71 -0.57 -3.01
C THR A 149 26.15 -1.81 -3.70
N ASP A 150 24.85 -1.82 -3.94
CA ASP A 150 24.14 -2.86 -4.68
C ASP A 150 24.26 -2.68 -6.19
N GLU A 151 23.80 -3.68 -6.95
CA GLU A 151 23.77 -3.67 -8.42
C GLU A 151 22.97 -2.48 -8.96
N ASP A 152 21.90 -2.07 -8.25
CA ASP A 152 21.07 -0.91 -8.59
C ASP A 152 21.71 0.45 -8.24
N GLY A 153 22.92 0.45 -7.69
CA GLY A 153 23.63 1.67 -7.28
C GLY A 153 23.19 2.22 -5.90
N THR A 154 22.30 1.54 -5.20
CA THR A 154 21.89 1.92 -3.83
C THR A 154 23.02 1.59 -2.86
N SER A 155 23.47 2.60 -2.09
CA SER A 155 24.54 2.44 -1.11
C SER A 155 23.98 2.15 0.29
N TYR A 156 24.30 1.00 0.85
CA TYR A 156 23.93 0.53 2.19
C TYR A 156 25.03 0.86 3.20
N CYS A 157 24.72 1.79 4.10
CA CYS A 157 25.63 2.34 5.09
C CYS A 157 25.42 1.69 6.44
N VAL A 158 26.52 1.36 7.11
CA VAL A 158 26.51 0.81 8.47
C VAL A 158 27.58 1.48 9.34
N ALA A 159 27.24 1.75 10.60
CA ALA A 159 28.13 2.33 11.60
C ALA A 159 27.90 1.65 12.97
N PRO A 160 28.96 1.16 13.65
CA PRO A 160 28.79 0.52 14.94
C PRO A 160 28.53 1.55 16.05
N VAL A 161 27.68 1.19 17.01
CA VAL A 161 27.48 1.97 18.25
C VAL A 161 28.48 1.52 19.30
N VAL A 162 29.20 2.46 19.91
CA VAL A 162 30.28 2.20 20.88
C VAL A 162 30.11 3.06 22.13
N ASP A 163 30.63 2.58 23.26
CA ASP A 163 30.72 3.40 24.48
C ASP A 163 32.02 4.25 24.44
N GLN A 164 31.99 5.46 25.02
CA GLN A 164 33.14 6.37 25.08
C GLN A 164 34.36 5.74 25.75
N ASN A 165 34.13 4.93 26.78
CA ASN A 165 35.13 4.12 27.44
C ASN A 165 35.04 2.69 26.92
N PRO A 166 35.97 2.25 26.04
CA PRO A 166 36.04 0.86 25.63
C PRO A 166 36.57 0.02 26.80
N VAL A 167 35.70 -0.31 27.76
CA VAL A 167 36.08 -1.07 28.96
C VAL A 167 36.53 -2.49 28.61
N LYS A 168 36.19 -2.99 27.41
CA LYS A 168 36.57 -4.34 26.95
C LYS A 168 36.96 -4.34 25.48
N LYS A 169 38.27 -4.30 25.19
CA LYS A 169 38.81 -4.65 23.87
C LYS A 169 38.44 -6.11 23.57
N GLY A 170 37.89 -6.38 22.39
CA GLY A 170 37.63 -7.74 21.90
C GLY A 170 36.19 -8.25 22.02
N LEU A 171 35.25 -7.47 22.56
CA LEU A 171 33.82 -7.83 22.48
C LEU A 171 33.21 -7.45 21.12
N PRO A 172 32.32 -8.29 20.55
CA PRO A 172 31.62 -7.98 19.31
C PRO A 172 30.62 -6.83 19.50
N TYR A 173 30.43 -6.04 18.45
CA TYR A 173 29.45 -4.95 18.42
C TYR A 173 28.05 -5.52 18.19
N SER A 174 27.17 -5.35 19.18
CA SER A 174 25.78 -5.82 19.12
C SER A 174 24.85 -4.85 18.39
N PHE A 175 25.15 -3.56 18.43
CA PHE A 175 24.29 -2.50 17.90
C PHE A 175 24.94 -1.79 16.72
N TRP A 176 24.18 -1.65 15.64
CA TRP A 176 24.64 -1.01 14.41
C TRP A 176 23.59 -0.02 13.91
N ALA A 177 24.00 1.22 13.70
CA ALA A 177 23.19 2.16 12.96
C ALA A 177 23.29 1.85 11.47
N VAL A 178 22.14 1.86 10.78
CA VAL A 178 22.04 1.51 9.37
C VAL A 178 21.22 2.55 8.60
N GLY A 179 21.48 2.66 7.29
CA GLY A 179 20.66 3.47 6.38
C GLY A 179 21.17 3.44 4.94
N THR A 180 20.43 4.03 4.01
CA THR A 180 20.78 4.03 2.58
C THR A 180 21.17 5.42 2.07
N GLY A 181 22.27 5.53 1.32
CA GLY A 181 22.69 6.77 0.64
C GLY A 181 23.08 7.92 1.59
N CYS A 182 23.52 7.58 2.80
CA CYS A 182 23.70 8.53 3.89
C CYS A 182 25.03 8.37 4.67
N CYS A 183 26.08 7.93 3.98
CA CYS A 183 27.42 7.87 4.52
C CYS A 183 28.49 8.18 3.47
N ALA A 184 29.65 8.63 3.95
CA ALA A 184 30.87 8.78 3.16
C ALA A 184 32.02 8.12 3.93
N PRO A 185 32.30 6.82 3.69
CA PRO A 185 33.35 6.10 4.40
C PRO A 185 34.73 6.76 4.27
N GLU A 186 35.03 7.37 3.11
CA GLU A 186 36.29 8.10 2.87
C GLU A 186 36.45 9.32 3.77
N LYS A 187 35.33 9.93 4.17
CA LYS A 187 35.29 11.10 5.06
C LYS A 187 34.99 10.73 6.51
N GLN A 188 34.84 9.43 6.81
CA GLN A 188 34.42 8.93 8.12
C GLN A 188 33.14 9.63 8.60
N ASP A 189 32.14 9.72 7.73
CA ASP A 189 30.93 10.48 8.00
C ASP A 189 29.68 9.62 7.80
N PHE A 190 28.75 9.74 8.74
CA PHE A 190 27.50 8.98 8.80
C PHE A 190 26.39 9.91 9.29
N TRP A 191 25.36 10.08 8.47
CA TRP A 191 24.26 11.02 8.71
C TRP A 191 22.89 10.39 8.46
N CYS A 192 22.81 9.06 8.48
CA CYS A 192 21.55 8.33 8.34
C CYS A 192 20.61 8.61 9.51
N GLY A 193 19.31 8.74 9.22
CA GLY A 193 18.24 8.88 10.22
C GLY A 193 16.91 8.31 9.76
N SER A 194 15.93 8.26 10.66
CA SER A 194 14.63 7.59 10.50
C SER A 194 13.89 7.96 9.21
N ASP A 195 13.46 6.94 8.47
CA ASP A 195 12.46 7.06 7.39
C ASP A 195 11.19 7.69 7.98
N SER A 196 10.32 8.44 7.30
CA SER A 196 10.01 8.57 5.88
C SER A 196 9.77 10.05 5.46
N LEU A 197 10.39 11.03 6.12
CA LEU A 197 10.39 12.46 5.71
C LEU A 197 11.78 13.02 5.39
N ARG A 198 12.79 12.14 5.24
CA ARG A 198 14.13 12.43 4.70
C ARG A 198 14.84 13.65 5.30
N LYS A 199 14.69 13.92 6.60
CA LYS A 199 15.65 14.83 7.25
C LYS A 199 16.92 14.04 7.53
N LYS A 200 17.94 14.23 6.67
CA LYS A 200 19.32 13.85 6.98
C LYS A 200 19.71 14.55 8.28
N LEU A 201 20.19 13.80 9.25
CA LEU A 201 20.70 14.39 10.49
C LEU A 201 21.94 15.22 10.14
N THR A 202 22.10 16.41 10.71
CA THR A 202 23.39 17.10 10.62
C THR A 202 24.43 16.37 11.47
N ALA A 203 25.73 16.53 11.19
CA ALA A 203 26.79 15.91 11.99
C ALA A 203 26.63 16.19 13.51
N THR A 204 26.19 17.40 13.86
CA THR A 204 25.88 17.79 15.26
C THR A 204 24.66 17.07 15.85
N GLU A 205 23.62 16.84 15.05
CA GLU A 205 22.44 16.07 15.47
C GLU A 205 22.77 14.59 15.63
N VAL A 206 23.69 14.03 14.83
CA VAL A 206 24.16 12.65 14.94
C VAL A 206 24.89 12.41 16.27
N GLU A 207 25.74 13.35 16.69
CA GLU A 207 26.49 13.25 17.95
C GLU A 207 25.58 13.31 19.19
N THR A 208 24.56 14.17 19.12
CA THR A 208 23.59 14.38 20.21
C THR A 208 22.48 13.33 20.22
N ALA A 209 22.18 12.71 19.08
CA ALA A 209 21.25 11.59 19.00
C ALA A 209 21.78 10.41 19.82
N LYS A 210 20.93 9.89 20.71
CA LYS A 210 21.16 8.71 21.55
C LYS A 210 20.00 7.72 21.47
N THR A 211 19.12 7.87 20.49
CA THR A 211 17.95 7.01 20.31
C THR A 211 18.11 6.23 19.01
N GLY A 212 17.85 4.93 19.05
CA GLY A 212 17.77 4.07 17.89
C GLY A 212 16.40 3.43 17.80
N LEU A 213 15.76 3.51 16.63
CA LEU A 213 14.59 2.71 16.30
C LEU A 213 15.05 1.36 15.75
N VAL A 214 14.59 0.26 16.32
CA VAL A 214 15.06 -1.07 15.90
C VAL A 214 14.48 -1.44 14.54
N VAL A 215 15.36 -1.63 13.56
CA VAL A 215 15.00 -2.05 12.20
C VAL A 215 14.66 -3.54 12.24
N GLY A 216 13.38 -3.86 12.23
CA GLY A 216 12.88 -5.23 12.18
C GLY A 216 12.24 -5.77 13.46
N SER A 217 11.98 -4.91 14.46
CA SER A 217 11.35 -5.28 15.74
C SER A 217 9.99 -6.00 15.63
N THR A 218 9.22 -5.81 14.55
CA THR A 218 8.12 -6.74 14.23
C THR A 218 8.61 -7.94 13.43
N GLY A 219 9.44 -8.76 14.08
CA GLY A 219 10.02 -9.97 13.48
C GLY A 219 11.01 -10.69 14.39
N VAL A 220 10.64 -10.99 15.63
CA VAL A 220 11.35 -11.93 16.51
C VAL A 220 11.82 -13.14 15.70
N ALA A 221 13.13 -13.35 15.76
CA ALA A 221 13.86 -14.52 15.29
C ALA A 221 13.81 -14.80 13.78
N VAL A 222 15.01 -14.98 13.23
CA VAL A 222 15.33 -15.67 11.98
C VAL A 222 14.59 -17.03 11.93
N ARG A 223 13.33 -17.05 11.48
CA ARG A 223 12.68 -18.27 10.99
C ARG A 223 12.84 -18.33 9.47
N LYS A 224 13.73 -19.23 9.07
CA LYS A 224 13.81 -19.80 7.73
C LYS A 224 12.42 -20.33 7.33
N LYS A 225 12.05 -20.08 6.07
CA LYS A 225 10.82 -20.48 5.35
C LYS A 225 9.53 -19.84 5.86
N ILE A 226 9.03 -18.86 5.10
CA ILE A 226 7.71 -18.87 4.46
C ILE A 226 7.80 -17.82 3.33
N SER A 227 7.66 -18.31 2.10
CA SER A 227 7.53 -17.57 0.84
C SER A 227 6.10 -17.02 0.71
N THR A 228 5.97 -15.83 0.10
CA THR A 228 4.78 -15.06 -0.39
C THR A 228 4.70 -13.67 0.30
N THR A 229 4.74 -12.50 -0.35
CA THR A 229 4.70 -12.08 -1.78
C THR A 229 5.38 -10.68 -1.86
N SER A 230 6.14 -10.42 -2.94
CA SER A 230 6.92 -9.23 -3.34
C SER A 230 7.42 -8.19 -2.30
N MET A 231 6.58 -7.44 -1.58
CA MET A 231 7.02 -6.42 -0.60
C MET A 231 7.74 -7.01 0.62
N SER A 232 7.34 -8.22 1.05
CA SER A 232 8.02 -8.92 2.16
C SER A 232 9.38 -9.48 1.75
N GLN A 233 9.63 -9.64 0.45
CA GLN A 233 10.91 -10.12 -0.07
C GLN A 233 11.91 -8.97 -0.11
N SER A 234 11.50 -7.81 -0.64
CA SER A 234 12.32 -6.60 -0.68
C SER A 234 12.92 -6.21 0.69
N LYS A 235 12.13 -6.24 1.78
CA LYS A 235 12.66 -5.91 3.12
C LYS A 235 13.63 -6.97 3.67
N LYS A 236 13.45 -8.25 3.31
CA LYS A 236 14.41 -9.31 3.67
C LYS A 236 15.71 -9.15 2.90
N ASP A 237 15.62 -8.78 1.63
CA ASP A 237 16.77 -8.52 0.79
C ASP A 237 17.54 -7.30 1.31
N GLU A 238 16.85 -6.24 1.73
CA GLU A 238 17.43 -5.06 2.37
C GLU A 238 18.19 -5.41 3.67
N LEU A 239 17.57 -6.20 4.54
CA LEU A 239 18.21 -6.68 5.77
C LEU A 239 19.48 -7.49 5.46
N ALA A 240 19.42 -8.36 4.46
CA ALA A 240 20.56 -9.15 4.02
C ALA A 240 21.70 -8.26 3.48
N MET A 241 21.38 -7.13 2.84
CA MET A 241 22.37 -6.16 2.38
C MET A 241 23.06 -5.46 3.55
N PHE A 242 22.34 -5.06 4.60
CA PHE A 242 22.96 -4.52 5.82
C PHE A 242 23.85 -5.56 6.53
N GLU A 243 23.42 -6.82 6.60
CA GLU A 243 24.27 -7.88 7.16
C GLU A 243 25.56 -8.09 6.35
N ARG A 244 25.48 -8.01 5.02
CA ARG A 244 26.67 -8.07 4.14
C ARG A 244 27.58 -6.85 4.39
N ALA A 245 27.01 -5.65 4.51
CA ALA A 245 27.76 -4.44 4.82
C ALA A 245 28.48 -4.54 6.17
N ILE A 246 27.84 -5.13 7.19
CA ILE A 246 28.45 -5.37 8.51
C ILE A 246 29.57 -6.41 8.42
N LYS A 247 29.39 -7.49 7.67
CA LYS A 247 30.47 -8.48 7.43
C LYS A 247 31.68 -7.84 6.75
N MET A 248 31.42 -6.92 5.80
CA MET A 248 32.46 -6.13 5.15
C MET A 248 33.16 -5.18 6.14
N ALA A 249 32.39 -4.48 6.98
CA ALA A 249 32.92 -3.59 8.03
C ALA A 249 33.82 -4.34 9.02
N ASN A 250 33.36 -5.49 9.49
CA ASN A 250 34.11 -6.35 10.41
C ASN A 250 35.44 -6.80 9.80
N SER A 251 35.43 -7.13 8.51
CA SER A 251 36.65 -7.55 7.79
C SER A 251 37.59 -6.37 7.56
N ARG A 252 37.06 -5.21 7.16
CA ARG A 252 37.85 -4.00 6.84
C ARG A 252 38.52 -3.39 8.07
N HIS A 253 37.83 -3.39 9.22
CA HIS A 253 38.30 -2.74 10.44
C HIS A 253 38.80 -3.73 11.50
N ALA A 254 38.98 -5.00 11.13
CA ALA A 254 39.42 -6.08 12.03
C ALA A 254 38.59 -6.16 13.32
N LEU A 255 37.27 -6.02 13.22
CA LEU A 255 36.37 -6.03 14.36
C LEU A 255 36.10 -7.46 14.82
N PRO A 256 35.87 -7.69 16.13
CA PRO A 256 35.50 -9.01 16.63
C PRO A 256 34.23 -9.48 15.94
N ARG A 257 34.27 -10.70 15.38
CA ARG A 257 33.09 -11.27 14.72
C ARG A 257 32.03 -11.61 15.79
N PRO A 258 30.76 -11.26 15.56
CA PRO A 258 29.69 -11.72 16.43
C PRO A 258 29.64 -13.25 16.40
N THR A 259 29.50 -13.86 17.58
CA THR A 259 29.27 -15.30 17.68
C THR A 259 27.83 -15.61 17.27
N ALA A 260 27.51 -16.87 16.95
CA ALA A 260 26.14 -17.27 16.64
C ALA A 260 25.13 -16.99 17.78
N GLN A 261 25.63 -16.73 18.99
CA GLN A 261 24.84 -16.40 20.17
C GLN A 261 24.53 -14.89 20.27
N ASP A 262 25.30 -14.03 19.61
CA ASP A 262 25.14 -12.57 19.68
C ASP A 262 24.12 -12.13 18.64
N SER A 263 22.91 -11.75 19.06
CA SER A 263 21.94 -11.21 18.13
C SER A 263 22.33 -9.78 17.73
N LEU A 264 22.52 -9.61 16.43
CA LEU A 264 22.74 -8.32 15.81
C LEU A 264 21.45 -7.48 15.87
N VAL A 265 21.54 -6.27 16.42
CA VAL A 265 20.44 -5.30 16.46
C VAL A 265 20.76 -4.15 15.52
N LEU A 266 19.96 -4.01 14.47
CA LEU A 266 20.05 -2.92 13.53
C LEU A 266 19.16 -1.77 13.98
N LEU A 267 19.66 -0.55 13.85
CA LEU A 267 19.03 0.65 14.37
C LEU A 267 18.96 1.71 13.29
N ASN A 268 17.82 2.37 13.20
CA ASN A 268 17.73 3.65 12.54
C ASN A 268 17.98 4.74 13.58
N TRP A 269 19.06 5.51 13.40
CA TRP A 269 19.54 6.47 14.40
C TRP A 269 18.66 7.73 14.38
N THR A 270 18.13 8.15 15.53
CA THR A 270 17.22 9.29 15.61
C THR A 270 17.48 10.15 16.83
N THR A 271 17.15 11.44 16.72
CA THR A 271 17.17 12.37 17.85
C THR A 271 16.00 12.13 18.80
N SER A 272 14.83 11.74 18.26
CA SER A 272 13.62 11.56 19.06
C SER A 272 12.62 10.61 18.41
N ALA A 273 12.41 9.46 19.05
CA ALA A 273 11.37 8.50 18.65
C ALA A 273 9.95 9.08 18.74
N THR A 274 9.69 10.08 19.61
CA THR A 274 8.35 10.66 19.72
C THR A 274 8.01 11.53 18.51
N LYS A 275 9.02 12.19 17.92
CA LYS A 275 8.84 12.96 16.70
C LYS A 275 8.59 12.03 15.51
N ASP A 276 9.39 10.98 15.38
CA ASP A 276 9.23 10.02 14.29
C ASP A 276 7.85 9.36 14.34
N LYS A 277 7.38 9.03 15.55
CA LYS A 277 6.02 8.56 15.79
C LYS A 277 4.96 9.55 15.27
N SER A 278 5.07 10.83 15.62
CA SER A 278 4.10 11.82 15.15
C SER A 278 4.14 12.01 13.63
N ASP A 279 5.33 11.96 13.05
CA ASP A 279 5.55 12.15 11.61
C ASP A 279 4.92 11.00 10.81
N TYR A 280 5.11 9.74 11.23
CA TYR A 280 4.45 8.59 10.61
C TYR A 280 2.91 8.66 10.72
N ARG A 281 2.40 9.05 11.89
CA ARG A 281 0.96 9.21 12.08
C ARG A 281 0.37 10.28 11.17
N GLN A 282 1.03 11.43 11.07
CA GLN A 282 0.59 12.53 10.22
C GLN A 282 0.67 12.17 8.73
N ALA A 283 1.75 11.51 8.30
CA ALA A 283 1.91 11.07 6.92
C ALA A 283 0.83 10.06 6.51
N GLY A 284 0.52 9.09 7.37
CA GLY A 284 -0.54 8.11 7.10
C GLY A 284 -1.96 8.73 7.11
N LEU A 285 -2.20 9.73 7.96
CA LEU A 285 -3.45 10.50 7.93
C LEU A 285 -3.56 11.35 6.65
N LEU A 286 -2.48 12.01 6.25
CA LEU A 286 -2.43 12.81 5.04
C LEU A 286 -2.69 11.95 3.81
N PHE A 287 -2.02 10.80 3.69
CA PHE A 287 -2.24 9.82 2.63
C PHE A 287 -3.71 9.41 2.56
N PHE A 288 -4.30 9.06 3.71
CA PHE A 288 -5.71 8.68 3.80
C PHE A 288 -6.65 9.79 3.28
N TRP A 289 -6.49 11.03 3.76
CA TRP A 289 -7.34 12.14 3.36
C TRP A 289 -7.16 12.55 1.90
N VAL A 290 -5.92 12.56 1.38
CA VAL A 290 -5.65 12.87 -0.03
C VAL A 290 -6.29 11.81 -0.93
N SER A 291 -6.10 10.52 -0.64
CA SER A 291 -6.75 9.44 -1.39
C SER A 291 -8.28 9.54 -1.34
N LEU A 292 -8.85 9.86 -0.18
CA LEU A 292 -10.29 10.04 -0.02
C LEU A 292 -10.84 11.20 -0.86
N LEU A 293 -10.17 12.35 -0.84
CA LEU A 293 -10.57 13.53 -1.62
C LEU A 293 -10.46 13.28 -3.13
N LEU A 294 -9.44 12.54 -3.58
CA LEU A 294 -9.29 12.17 -4.99
C LEU A 294 -10.44 11.25 -5.44
N VAL A 295 -10.78 10.23 -4.66
CA VAL A 295 -11.90 9.34 -4.98
C VAL A 295 -13.24 10.10 -4.95
N LEU A 296 -13.43 11.00 -3.98
CA LEU A 296 -14.61 11.86 -3.92
C LEU A 296 -14.69 12.81 -5.13
N ALA A 297 -13.57 13.38 -5.58
CA ALA A 297 -13.55 14.23 -6.76
C ALA A 297 -13.92 13.46 -8.04
N LEU A 298 -13.40 12.24 -8.20
CA LEU A 298 -13.77 11.35 -9.31
C LEU A 298 -15.26 11.00 -9.27
N TYR A 299 -15.77 10.74 -8.07
CA TYR A 299 -17.17 10.45 -7.82
C TYR A 299 -18.08 11.63 -8.23
N VAL A 300 -17.79 12.83 -7.74
CA VAL A 300 -18.55 14.04 -8.07
C VAL A 300 -18.46 14.35 -9.56
N SER A 301 -17.28 14.22 -10.16
CA SER A 301 -17.11 14.41 -11.61
C SER A 301 -17.99 13.45 -12.39
N PHE A 302 -18.01 12.16 -12.01
CA PHE A 302 -18.89 11.18 -12.66
C PHE A 302 -20.36 11.57 -12.53
N LEU A 303 -20.84 12.01 -11.37
CA LEU A 303 -22.23 12.46 -11.20
C LEU A 303 -22.57 13.69 -12.05
N LEU A 304 -21.62 14.59 -12.27
CA LEU A 304 -21.80 15.77 -13.11
C LEU A 304 -21.81 15.41 -14.61
N PHE A 305 -20.98 14.48 -15.05
CA PHE A 305 -20.90 14.06 -16.46
C PHE A 305 -21.89 12.96 -16.85
N ALA A 306 -22.41 12.19 -15.90
CA ALA A 306 -23.43 11.17 -16.14
C ALA A 306 -24.84 11.75 -16.33
N GLN A 307 -24.97 13.08 -16.45
CA GLN A 307 -26.19 13.70 -16.96
C GLN A 307 -26.43 13.11 -18.36
N PRO A 308 -27.52 12.34 -18.58
CA PRO A 308 -27.79 11.78 -19.89
C PRO A 308 -27.85 12.95 -20.87
N GLY A 309 -27.01 12.89 -21.91
CA GLY A 309 -27.06 13.86 -22.99
C GLY A 309 -28.51 13.94 -23.43
N GLU A 310 -29.09 15.12 -23.30
CA GLU A 310 -30.43 15.42 -23.77
C GLU A 310 -30.43 15.00 -25.24
N THR A 311 -31.04 13.86 -25.54
CA THR A 311 -31.14 13.38 -26.92
C THR A 311 -32.02 14.40 -27.60
N ASP A 312 -31.37 15.35 -28.27
CA ASP A 312 -32.00 16.47 -28.90
C ASP A 312 -33.15 15.92 -29.76
N PRO A 313 -34.42 16.17 -29.40
CA PRO A 313 -35.56 15.64 -30.13
C PRO A 313 -35.67 16.23 -31.56
N ALA A 314 -34.71 17.09 -31.94
CA ALA A 314 -34.68 17.84 -33.17
C ALA A 314 -33.99 17.13 -34.37
N HIS A 315 -33.80 15.81 -34.36
CA HIS A 315 -33.53 15.08 -35.62
C HIS A 315 -34.82 14.43 -36.14
N PRO A 316 -35.60 15.13 -36.99
CA PRO A 316 -36.83 14.58 -37.57
C PRO A 316 -36.48 13.44 -38.53
N ASP A 317 -37.05 12.26 -38.27
CA ASP A 317 -37.77 11.35 -39.18
C ASP A 317 -37.39 11.25 -40.67
N TRP A 318 -36.15 11.51 -41.10
CA TRP A 318 -35.76 11.27 -42.50
C TRP A 318 -35.63 9.77 -42.83
N VAL A 319 -35.64 8.89 -41.83
CA VAL A 319 -35.73 7.42 -42.03
C VAL A 319 -37.18 6.96 -42.23
N ALA A 320 -38.18 7.75 -41.82
CA ALA A 320 -39.59 7.44 -42.12
C ALA A 320 -40.00 7.80 -43.56
N ALA A 321 -39.22 8.65 -44.26
CA ALA A 321 -39.51 9.07 -45.62
C ALA A 321 -39.15 8.02 -46.70
N THR A 322 -38.29 7.04 -46.42
CA THR A 322 -37.91 6.02 -47.41
C THR A 322 -38.89 4.83 -47.50
N ALA A 323 -39.78 4.65 -46.52
CA ALA A 323 -40.78 3.58 -46.53
C ALA A 323 -42.09 3.96 -47.25
N ALA A 324 -42.38 5.26 -47.43
CA ALA A 324 -43.58 5.73 -48.12
C ALA A 324 -43.40 5.91 -49.65
N GLY A 325 -42.17 5.75 -50.18
CA GLY A 325 -41.85 5.89 -51.61
C GLY A 325 -41.68 4.59 -52.39
N MET A 326 -41.77 3.42 -51.75
CA MET A 326 -41.80 2.11 -52.43
C MET A 326 -43.23 1.57 -52.56
N GLY A 327 -44.14 2.45 -52.97
CA GLY A 327 -45.31 2.01 -53.73
C GLY A 327 -44.87 1.75 -55.18
N ASP A 328 -45.22 0.58 -55.69
CA ASP A 328 -45.38 0.33 -57.13
C ASP A 328 -44.15 -0.02 -57.98
N ARG A 329 -43.37 -1.03 -57.54
CA ARG A 329 -42.70 -1.92 -58.51
C ARG A 329 -43.10 -3.36 -58.23
N GLY A 330 -44.07 -3.82 -59.03
CA GLY A 330 -44.58 -5.18 -59.03
C GLY A 330 -43.46 -6.21 -59.16
N LEU A 331 -43.28 -6.99 -58.09
CA LEU A 331 -42.60 -8.26 -58.14
C LEU A 331 -43.56 -9.27 -58.78
N VAL A 332 -43.37 -9.49 -60.08
CA VAL A 332 -43.97 -10.60 -60.83
C VAL A 332 -43.57 -11.90 -60.12
N LEU A 333 -44.55 -12.52 -59.45
CA LEU A 333 -44.44 -13.88 -58.97
C LEU A 333 -44.38 -14.82 -60.18
N GLN A 334 -43.16 -15.22 -60.54
CA GLN A 334 -42.93 -16.30 -61.49
C GLN A 334 -43.28 -17.62 -60.77
N GLN A 335 -44.51 -18.06 -60.93
CA GLN A 335 -44.95 -19.41 -60.55
C GLN A 335 -44.15 -20.43 -61.36
N ASN A 336 -43.34 -21.24 -60.67
CA ASN A 336 -42.74 -22.45 -61.22
C ASN A 336 -43.62 -23.64 -60.83
N PRO A 337 -44.32 -24.31 -61.77
CA PRO A 337 -45.00 -25.56 -61.49
C PRO A 337 -44.07 -26.74 -61.77
N MET A 338 -44.40 -27.87 -61.15
CA MET A 338 -43.91 -29.22 -61.41
C MET A 338 -42.56 -29.63 -60.83
N MET A 339 -42.63 -30.45 -59.77
CA MET A 339 -42.31 -31.86 -59.99
C MET A 339 -43.04 -32.75 -58.98
N GLN A 340 -44.09 -33.42 -59.47
CA GLN A 340 -44.52 -34.71 -58.94
C GLN A 340 -43.43 -35.74 -59.26
N ARG A 341 -43.05 -36.56 -58.28
CA ARG A 341 -42.69 -37.96 -58.52
C ARG A 341 -43.19 -38.80 -57.36
N GLY A 342 -44.16 -39.64 -57.67
CA GLY A 342 -44.52 -40.78 -56.84
C GLY A 342 -43.79 -42.04 -57.29
N ARG A 343 -43.83 -43.01 -56.36
CA ARG A 343 -43.40 -44.42 -56.40
C ARG A 343 -41.90 -44.68 -56.32
#